data_AF-A0A2A5AQL6-F1
#
_entry.id   AF-A0A2A5AQL6-F1
#
_cell.length_a   1.000
_cell.length_b   1.000
_cell.length_c   1.000
_cell.angle_alpha   90.00
_cell.angle_beta   90.00
_cell.angle_gamma   90.00
#
_symmetry.space_group_name_H-M   'P 1'
#
loop_
_entity.id
_entity.type
_entity.pdbx_description
1 polymer ?
#
loop_
_entity_poly.entity_id
_entity_poly.type
_entity_poly.pdbx_seq_one_letter_code
_entity_poly.pdbx_strand_id
1 'polypeptide(L)'
;MRLNQLEFSLKILISLVLICLCIGLIQGYLYLNLKSQNKDLKKTPLQQIEKRFYVPKISILEYKIKGSMRKYLETEEEYNLVYQWIKKKGNDQFYTEKVAVIIEESCIDCHSPDEKASFADFTDYQTLKSTTIFSYKPYLISMLRKAHPHMLMIPFIFLPLSLLIYFTPLASGKKSLLINAPFIFILIDINSWFLTIFNKNFSIFILIGGGLQALIFFINLFICFYYLWIYKDK
;
A
#
# COMPACT_ATOMS: atom_id res chain seq x y z
N MET A 1 30.83 14.74 19.18
CA MET A 1 30.24 15.89 18.44
C MET A 1 28.74 15.93 18.74
N ARG A 2 28.17 17.07 19.11
CA ARG A 2 26.72 17.24 19.37
C ARG A 2 26.05 18.04 18.26
N LEU A 3 24.73 17.89 18.05
CA LEU A 3 24.00 18.63 16.99
C LEU A 3 24.11 20.16 17.12
N ASN A 4 24.05 20.67 18.34
CA ASN A 4 24.11 22.11 18.60
C ASN A 4 25.50 22.72 18.30
N GLN A 5 26.54 21.88 18.26
CA GLN A 5 27.94 22.26 18.03
C GLN A 5 28.35 22.16 16.55
N LEU A 6 27.45 21.76 15.65
CA LEU A 6 27.74 21.70 14.22
C LEU A 6 27.96 23.08 13.63
N GLU A 7 28.77 23.16 12.58
CA GLU A 7 28.94 24.40 11.81
C GLU A 7 27.61 24.84 11.17
N PHE A 8 27.46 26.15 10.98
CA PHE A 8 26.24 26.75 10.47
C PHE A 8 25.79 26.15 9.12
N SER A 9 26.73 25.95 8.19
CA SER A 9 26.46 25.35 6.88
C SER A 9 25.87 23.94 7.01
N LEU A 10 26.38 23.13 7.94
CA LEU A 10 25.88 21.77 8.17
C LEU A 10 24.51 21.79 8.86
N LYS A 11 24.25 22.73 9.76
CA LYS A 11 22.92 22.93 10.35
C LYS A 11 21.86 23.27 9.30
N ILE A 12 22.21 24.13 8.33
CA ILE A 12 21.32 24.44 7.19
C ILE A 12 21.07 23.19 6.37
N LEU A 13 22.12 22.46 5.95
CA LEU A 13 21.98 21.25 5.14
C LEU A 13 21.04 20.25 5.80
N ILE A 14 21.27 19.92 7.08
CA ILE A 14 20.42 18.99 7.83
C ILE A 14 18.98 19.52 7.89
N SER A 15 18.78 20.80 8.18
CA SER A 15 17.44 21.40 8.25
C SER A 15 16.69 21.28 6.92
N LEU A 16 17.36 21.54 5.79
CA LEU A 16 16.76 21.40 4.46
C LEU A 16 16.37 19.96 4.15
N VAL A 17 17.25 18.99 4.47
CA VAL A 17 16.93 17.56 4.32
C VAL A 17 15.70 17.18 5.14
N LEU A 18 15.65 17.60 6.41
CA LEU A 18 14.51 17.34 7.29
C LEU A 18 13.20 17.96 6.77
N ILE A 19 13.26 19.18 6.23
CA ILE A 19 12.10 19.83 5.59
C ILE A 19 11.64 19.05 4.36
N CYS A 20 12.55 18.64 3.48
CA CYS A 20 12.22 17.84 2.30
C CYS A 20 11.51 16.52 2.68
N LEU A 21 12.01 15.82 3.70
CA LEU A 21 11.38 14.61 4.21
C LEU A 21 9.96 14.86 4.73
N CYS A 22 9.73 15.98 5.43
CA CYS A 22 8.40 16.37 5.90
C CYS A 22 7.43 16.64 4.76
N ILE A 23 7.87 17.39 3.75
CA ILE A 23 7.05 17.68 2.57
C ILE A 23 6.70 16.37 1.86
N GLY A 24 7.66 15.46 1.69
CA GLY A 24 7.41 14.15 1.09
C GLY A 24 6.35 13.32 1.83
N LEU A 25 6.39 13.30 3.17
CA LEU A 25 5.37 12.62 3.98
C LEU A 25 3.99 13.28 3.86
N ILE A 26 3.91 14.61 3.87
CA ILE A 26 2.66 15.34 3.68
C ILE A 26 2.08 15.05 2.29
N GLN A 27 2.91 15.07 1.25
CA GLN A 27 2.50 14.73 -0.11
C GLN A 27 1.99 13.28 -0.21
N GLY A 28 2.66 12.33 0.45
CA GLY A 28 2.21 10.93 0.53
C GLY A 28 0.84 10.81 1.20
N TYR A 29 0.62 11.51 2.31
CA TYR A 29 -0.67 11.56 3.00
C TYR A 29 -1.77 12.18 2.13
N LEU A 30 -1.47 13.31 1.47
CA LEU A 30 -2.39 13.98 0.54
C LEU A 30 -2.75 13.07 -0.64
N TYR A 31 -1.76 12.42 -1.26
CA TYR A 31 -1.97 11.47 -2.34
C TYR A 31 -2.93 10.33 -1.93
N LEU A 32 -2.73 9.77 -0.74
CA LEU A 32 -3.60 8.71 -0.21
C LEU A 32 -5.04 9.21 -0.01
N ASN A 33 -5.21 10.43 0.49
CA ASN A 33 -6.54 11.01 0.70
C ASN A 33 -7.24 11.34 -0.62
N LEU A 34 -6.55 11.98 -1.56
CA LEU A 34 -7.08 12.33 -2.89
C LEU A 34 -7.44 11.09 -3.71
N LYS A 35 -6.56 10.08 -3.77
CA LYS A 35 -6.86 8.80 -4.41
C LYS A 35 -8.07 8.10 -3.81
N SER A 36 -8.36 8.41 -2.55
CA SER A 36 -9.48 7.86 -1.83
C SER A 36 -10.76 8.70 -1.89
N GLN A 37 -10.86 9.74 -2.72
CA GLN A 37 -12.09 10.54 -2.85
C GLN A 37 -13.34 9.74 -3.29
N ASN A 38 -13.20 8.49 -3.75
CA ASN A 38 -14.29 7.50 -3.83
C ASN A 38 -14.52 6.75 -2.50
N LYS A 39 -14.24 7.39 -1.36
CA LYS A 39 -14.48 6.84 -0.03
C LYS A 39 -15.96 7.02 0.26
N ASP A 40 -16.58 5.90 0.57
CA ASP A 40 -17.77 5.88 1.39
C ASP A 40 -17.38 6.48 2.75
N LEU A 41 -17.68 7.77 2.98
CA LEU A 41 -17.29 8.55 4.17
C LEU A 41 -17.74 7.90 5.49
N LYS A 42 -18.62 6.91 5.41
CA LYS A 42 -19.13 6.10 6.52
C LYS A 42 -18.13 5.08 7.08
N LYS A 43 -17.02 4.78 6.38
CA LYS A 43 -16.07 3.73 6.81
C LYS A 43 -14.97 4.25 7.73
N THR A 44 -14.72 3.55 8.82
CA THR A 44 -13.59 3.85 9.74
C THR A 44 -12.24 3.62 9.05
N PRO A 45 -11.12 4.22 9.53
CA PRO A 45 -9.79 3.96 8.98
C PRO A 45 -9.44 2.48 8.94
N LEU A 46 -9.81 1.73 9.99
CA LEU A 46 -9.60 0.28 10.06
C LEU A 46 -10.35 -0.45 8.94
N GLN A 47 -11.63 -0.15 8.73
CA GLN A 47 -12.43 -0.76 7.66
C GLN A 47 -11.90 -0.44 6.25
N GLN A 48 -11.30 0.74 6.08
CA GLN A 48 -10.68 1.12 4.81
C GLN A 48 -9.40 0.31 4.55
N ILE A 49 -8.59 0.06 5.59
CA ILE A 49 -7.41 -0.81 5.53
C ILE A 49 -7.85 -2.25 5.24
N GLU A 50 -8.83 -2.77 5.97
CA GLU A 50 -9.39 -4.12 5.73
C GLU A 50 -9.79 -4.28 4.27
N LYS A 51 -10.60 -3.35 3.73
CA LYS A 51 -11.03 -3.39 2.32
C LYS A 51 -9.85 -3.38 1.33
N ARG A 52 -8.74 -2.75 1.69
CA ARG A 52 -7.58 -2.57 0.80
C ARG A 52 -6.63 -3.76 0.80
N PHE A 53 -6.43 -4.42 1.94
CA PHE A 53 -5.41 -5.45 2.12
C PHE A 53 -5.98 -6.87 2.21
N TYR A 54 -7.20 -7.03 2.73
CA TYR A 54 -7.82 -8.36 2.85
C TYR A 54 -8.26 -8.88 1.48
N VAL A 55 -7.94 -10.15 1.21
CA VAL A 55 -8.29 -10.82 -0.05
C VAL A 55 -9.45 -11.79 0.20
N PRO A 56 -10.64 -11.52 -0.36
CA PRO A 56 -11.74 -12.47 -0.29
C PRO A 56 -11.41 -13.73 -1.09
N LYS A 57 -11.88 -14.90 -0.62
CA LYS A 57 -11.70 -16.21 -1.28
C LYS A 57 -12.62 -16.38 -2.50
N ILE A 58 -12.55 -15.43 -3.44
CA ILE A 58 -13.25 -15.44 -4.73
C ILE A 58 -12.25 -15.15 -5.84
N SER A 59 -12.53 -15.62 -7.06
CA SER A 59 -11.62 -15.41 -8.17
C SER A 59 -11.43 -13.93 -8.50
N ILE A 60 -10.32 -13.60 -9.15
CA ILE A 60 -10.02 -12.20 -9.48
C ILE A 60 -11.06 -11.65 -10.46
N LEU A 61 -11.53 -12.48 -11.40
CA LEU A 61 -12.59 -12.08 -12.33
C LEU A 61 -13.90 -11.84 -11.59
N GLU A 62 -14.30 -12.72 -10.65
CA GLU A 62 -15.49 -12.51 -9.81
C GLU A 62 -15.42 -11.17 -9.07
N TYR A 63 -14.28 -10.89 -8.43
CA TYR A 63 -14.08 -9.64 -7.72
C TYR A 63 -14.21 -8.42 -8.63
N LYS A 64 -13.71 -8.52 -9.87
CA LYS A 64 -13.71 -7.40 -10.82
C LYS A 64 -15.07 -7.15 -11.43
N ILE A 65 -15.81 -8.18 -11.83
CA ILE A 65 -17.18 -8.03 -12.39
C ILE A 65 -18.19 -7.54 -11.35
N LYS A 66 -17.95 -7.79 -10.06
CA LYS A 66 -18.72 -7.21 -8.94
C LYS A 66 -18.31 -5.77 -8.61
N GLY A 67 -17.21 -5.29 -9.18
CA GLY A 67 -16.58 -4.02 -8.85
C GLY A 67 -16.32 -3.18 -10.08
N SER A 68 -15.04 -2.92 -10.37
CA SER A 68 -14.63 -1.98 -11.42
C SER A 68 -15.07 -2.35 -12.83
N MET A 69 -15.35 -3.63 -13.08
CA MET A 69 -15.79 -4.11 -14.39
C MET A 69 -17.33 -4.22 -14.50
N ARG A 70 -18.10 -4.03 -13.42
CA ARG A 70 -19.56 -4.22 -13.44
C ARG A 70 -20.24 -3.39 -14.54
N LYS A 71 -19.78 -2.16 -14.74
CA LYS A 71 -20.35 -1.20 -15.69
C LYS A 71 -20.18 -1.58 -17.17
N TYR A 72 -19.36 -2.58 -17.48
CA TYR A 72 -19.15 -3.05 -18.85
C TYR A 72 -20.05 -4.24 -19.21
N LEU A 73 -20.83 -4.75 -18.25
CA LEU A 73 -21.86 -5.75 -18.48
C LEU A 73 -23.18 -4.98 -18.55
N GLU A 74 -23.70 -4.79 -19.76
CA GLU A 74 -24.79 -3.86 -20.06
C GLU A 74 -26.08 -4.28 -19.37
N THR A 75 -26.36 -5.58 -19.42
CA THR A 75 -27.57 -6.17 -18.83
C THR A 75 -27.29 -6.96 -17.55
N GLU A 76 -28.30 -7.08 -16.69
CA GLU A 76 -28.23 -8.01 -15.55
C GLU A 76 -28.12 -9.47 -16.02
N GLU A 77 -28.65 -9.78 -17.21
CA GLU A 77 -28.53 -11.11 -17.81
C GLU A 77 -27.07 -11.45 -18.15
N GLU A 78 -26.36 -10.56 -18.85
CA GLU A 78 -24.93 -10.72 -19.13
C GLU A 78 -24.11 -10.91 -17.85
N TYR A 79 -24.35 -10.06 -16.85
CA TYR A 79 -23.69 -10.20 -15.56
C TYR A 79 -23.93 -11.57 -14.94
N ASN A 80 -25.18 -12.05 -14.96
CA ASN A 80 -25.52 -13.36 -14.41
C ASN A 80 -24.90 -14.51 -15.19
N LEU A 81 -24.84 -14.45 -16.52
CA LEU A 81 -24.20 -15.47 -17.36
C LEU A 81 -22.70 -15.57 -17.07
N VAL A 82 -21.99 -14.43 -17.07
CA VAL A 82 -20.56 -14.40 -16.75
C VAL A 82 -20.31 -14.86 -15.31
N TYR A 83 -21.13 -14.40 -14.36
CA TYR A 83 -21.02 -14.81 -12.96
C TYR A 83 -21.22 -16.32 -12.78
N GLN A 84 -22.25 -16.91 -13.41
CA GLN A 84 -22.50 -18.35 -13.36
C GLN A 84 -21.36 -19.14 -13.98
N TRP A 85 -20.82 -18.67 -15.10
CA TRP A 85 -19.66 -19.30 -15.74
C TRP A 85 -18.42 -19.30 -14.84
N ILE A 86 -18.16 -18.20 -14.13
CA ILE A 86 -17.10 -18.13 -13.13
C ILE A 86 -17.36 -19.12 -11.98
N LYS A 87 -18.60 -19.24 -11.50
CA LYS A 87 -18.96 -20.24 -10.47
C LYS A 87 -18.78 -21.67 -10.95
N LYS A 88 -18.93 -21.92 -12.25
CA LYS A 88 -18.61 -23.20 -12.90
C LYS A 88 -17.11 -23.38 -13.20
N LYS A 89 -16.24 -22.54 -12.63
CA LYS A 89 -14.77 -22.59 -12.78
C LYS A 89 -14.32 -22.53 -14.24
N GLY A 90 -15.00 -21.71 -15.03
CA GLY A 90 -14.66 -21.51 -16.43
C GLY A 90 -14.95 -22.74 -17.30
N ASN A 91 -16.16 -23.29 -17.21
CA ASN A 91 -16.56 -24.44 -18.01
C ASN A 91 -16.58 -24.09 -19.52
N ASP A 92 -15.97 -24.95 -20.33
CA ASP A 92 -15.70 -24.72 -21.76
C ASP A 92 -16.98 -24.70 -22.60
N GLN A 93 -17.89 -25.63 -22.35
CA GLN A 93 -19.16 -25.72 -23.06
C GLN A 93 -20.02 -24.48 -22.77
N PHE A 94 -20.20 -24.16 -21.48
CA PHE A 94 -20.97 -22.99 -21.07
C PHE A 94 -20.36 -21.68 -21.57
N TYR A 95 -19.02 -21.61 -21.65
CA TYR A 95 -18.34 -20.47 -22.25
C TYR A 95 -18.78 -20.26 -23.71
N THR A 96 -18.59 -21.31 -24.51
CA THR A 96 -18.85 -21.30 -25.95
C THR A 96 -20.31 -21.01 -26.26
N GLU A 97 -21.24 -21.57 -25.47
CA GLU A 97 -22.67 -21.44 -25.72
C GLU A 97 -23.28 -20.12 -25.23
N LYS A 98 -22.72 -19.49 -24.19
CA LYS A 98 -23.41 -18.42 -23.44
C LYS A 98 -22.57 -17.20 -23.07
N VAL A 99 -21.25 -17.26 -23.14
CA VAL A 99 -20.36 -16.22 -22.57
C VAL A 99 -19.36 -15.66 -23.58
N ALA A 100 -18.94 -16.42 -24.59
CA ALA A 100 -17.91 -16.03 -25.54
C ALA A 100 -18.19 -14.65 -26.16
N VAL A 101 -19.40 -14.45 -26.68
CA VAL A 101 -19.85 -13.18 -27.29
C VAL A 101 -19.73 -12.01 -26.31
N ILE A 102 -20.11 -12.19 -25.04
CA ILE A 102 -20.02 -11.15 -24.01
C ILE A 102 -18.56 -10.76 -23.73
N ILE A 103 -17.66 -11.74 -23.70
CA ILE A 103 -16.23 -11.47 -23.50
C ILE A 103 -15.64 -10.74 -24.69
N GLU A 104 -15.99 -11.17 -25.90
CA GLU A 104 -15.55 -10.56 -27.16
C GLU A 104 -16.00 -9.10 -27.26
N GLU A 105 -17.27 -8.81 -26.97
CA GLU A 105 -17.85 -7.48 -27.12
C GLU A 105 -17.50 -6.53 -25.97
N SER A 106 -17.41 -7.03 -24.73
CA SER A 106 -17.32 -6.16 -23.55
C SER A 106 -15.95 -6.14 -22.86
N CYS A 107 -15.06 -7.08 -23.18
CA CYS A 107 -13.82 -7.27 -22.40
C CYS A 107 -12.54 -7.19 -23.23
N ILE A 108 -12.51 -7.76 -24.44
CA ILE A 108 -11.28 -7.88 -25.25
C ILE A 108 -10.68 -6.52 -25.62
N ASP A 109 -11.49 -5.49 -25.83
CA ASP A 109 -11.04 -4.11 -26.11
C ASP A 109 -10.03 -3.57 -25.11
N CYS A 110 -10.09 -4.01 -23.84
CA CYS A 110 -9.10 -3.64 -22.83
C CYS A 110 -8.12 -4.78 -22.51
N HIS A 111 -8.53 -6.02 -22.76
CA HIS A 111 -7.84 -7.26 -22.37
C HIS A 111 -7.26 -8.00 -23.57
N SER A 112 -6.54 -7.30 -24.43
CA SER A 112 -5.78 -7.86 -25.55
C SER A 112 -4.29 -7.51 -25.42
N PRO A 113 -3.37 -8.18 -26.16
CA PRO A 113 -1.92 -8.04 -25.99
C PRO A 113 -1.38 -6.61 -26.05
N ASP A 114 -2.01 -5.73 -26.82
CA ASP A 114 -1.55 -4.36 -27.08
C ASP A 114 -2.31 -3.29 -26.28
N GLU A 115 -3.24 -3.71 -25.42
CA GLU A 115 -4.15 -2.80 -24.71
C GLU A 115 -3.82 -2.57 -23.23
N LYS A 116 -4.54 -1.64 -22.61
CA LYS A 116 -4.28 -1.16 -21.24
C LYS A 116 -4.27 -2.25 -20.16
N ALA A 117 -4.93 -3.39 -20.40
CA ALA A 117 -4.97 -4.53 -19.49
C ALA A 117 -4.37 -5.82 -20.09
N SER A 118 -3.38 -5.68 -20.98
CA SER A 118 -2.63 -6.79 -21.59
C SER A 118 -1.99 -7.77 -20.60
N PHE A 119 -1.80 -7.38 -19.34
CA PHE A 119 -1.37 -8.28 -18.27
C PHE A 119 -2.36 -9.43 -17.96
N ALA A 120 -3.58 -9.34 -18.50
CA ALA A 120 -4.60 -10.38 -18.45
C ALA A 120 -5.27 -10.47 -19.83
N ASP A 121 -4.60 -11.11 -20.78
CA ASP A 121 -5.08 -11.32 -22.14
C ASP A 121 -6.29 -12.29 -22.17
N PHE A 122 -7.42 -11.82 -22.67
CA PHE A 122 -8.65 -12.58 -22.78
C PHE A 122 -8.89 -13.14 -24.19
N THR A 123 -7.98 -12.86 -25.14
CA THR A 123 -7.97 -13.55 -26.44
C THR A 123 -7.49 -15.00 -26.29
N ASP A 124 -6.63 -15.27 -25.30
CA ASP A 124 -6.30 -16.64 -24.88
C ASP A 124 -7.30 -17.16 -23.83
N TYR A 125 -8.10 -18.14 -24.26
CA TYR A 125 -9.08 -18.77 -23.39
C TYR A 125 -8.48 -19.38 -22.12
N GLN A 126 -7.27 -19.93 -22.17
CA GLN A 126 -6.65 -20.53 -20.98
C GLN A 126 -6.29 -19.47 -19.95
N THR A 127 -5.73 -18.35 -20.39
CA THR A 127 -5.46 -17.19 -19.55
C THR A 127 -6.76 -16.66 -18.94
N LEU A 128 -7.80 -16.43 -19.75
CA LEU A 128 -9.12 -16.02 -19.26
C LEU A 128 -9.70 -17.02 -18.24
N LYS A 129 -9.74 -18.31 -18.56
CA LYS A 129 -10.23 -19.37 -17.68
C LYS A 129 -9.48 -19.42 -16.36
N SER A 130 -8.16 -19.20 -16.37
CA SER A 130 -7.37 -19.15 -15.14
C SER A 130 -7.82 -18.05 -14.16
N THR A 131 -8.38 -16.93 -14.68
CA THR A 131 -8.89 -15.84 -13.85
C THR A 131 -10.20 -16.16 -13.13
N THR A 132 -10.89 -17.23 -13.53
CA THR A 132 -12.09 -17.76 -12.86
C THR A 132 -11.75 -18.59 -11.63
N ILE A 133 -10.47 -18.96 -11.45
CA ILE A 133 -9.99 -19.77 -10.34
C ILE A 133 -9.38 -18.85 -9.28
N PHE A 134 -9.72 -19.08 -8.01
CA PHE A 134 -9.13 -18.34 -6.91
C PHE A 134 -7.62 -18.61 -6.79
N SER A 135 -6.83 -17.55 -6.65
CA SER A 135 -5.39 -17.64 -6.37
C SER A 135 -4.90 -16.42 -5.60
N TYR A 136 -4.04 -16.65 -4.60
CA TYR A 136 -3.35 -15.58 -3.89
C TYR A 136 -2.20 -14.97 -4.71
N LYS A 137 -1.71 -15.65 -5.75
CA LYS A 137 -0.49 -15.27 -6.49
C LYS A 137 -0.52 -13.83 -7.01
N PRO A 138 -1.58 -13.33 -7.70
CA PRO A 138 -1.59 -11.96 -8.21
C PRO A 138 -1.55 -10.91 -7.09
N TYR A 139 -2.21 -11.19 -5.97
CA TYR A 139 -2.22 -10.31 -4.80
C TYR A 139 -0.85 -10.25 -4.14
N LEU A 140 -0.18 -11.39 -3.99
CA LEU A 140 1.18 -11.47 -3.44
C LEU A 140 2.19 -10.75 -4.31
N ILE A 141 2.15 -10.94 -5.64
CA ILE A 141 3.03 -10.21 -6.58
C ILE A 141 2.81 -8.70 -6.47
N SER A 142 1.55 -8.26 -6.47
CA SER A 142 1.19 -6.84 -6.31
C SER A 142 1.65 -6.27 -4.97
N MET A 143 1.56 -7.07 -3.89
CA MET A 143 2.01 -6.67 -2.56
C MET A 143 3.53 -6.58 -2.48
N LEU A 144 4.26 -7.59 -2.96
CA LEU A 144 5.72 -7.60 -3.02
C LEU A 144 6.27 -6.40 -3.78
N ARG A 145 5.69 -6.08 -4.94
CA ARG A 145 6.07 -4.91 -5.75
C ARG A 145 5.94 -3.59 -4.99
N LYS A 146 4.95 -3.48 -4.08
CA LYS A 146 4.76 -2.29 -3.25
C LYS A 146 5.64 -2.33 -2.00
N ALA A 147 5.71 -3.46 -1.32
CA ALA A 147 6.40 -3.64 -0.05
C ALA A 147 7.92 -3.57 -0.21
N HIS A 148 8.49 -4.14 -1.28
CA HIS A 148 9.93 -4.16 -1.53
C HIS A 148 10.57 -2.75 -1.49
N PRO A 149 10.10 -1.75 -2.27
CA PRO A 149 10.68 -0.41 -2.19
C PRO A 149 10.45 0.27 -0.84
N HIS A 150 9.34 -0.01 -0.13
CA HIS A 150 9.10 0.56 1.20
C HIS A 150 10.09 -0.02 2.22
N MET A 151 10.33 -1.33 2.18
CA MET A 151 11.30 -2.00 3.06
C MET A 151 12.75 -1.57 2.82
N LEU A 152 13.08 -1.05 1.63
CA LEU A 152 14.41 -0.51 1.35
C LEU A 152 14.53 0.98 1.69
N MET A 153 13.57 1.80 1.24
CA MET A 153 13.68 3.26 1.34
C MET A 153 13.36 3.79 2.73
N ILE A 154 12.43 3.17 3.47
CA ILE A 154 12.05 3.66 4.79
C ILE A 154 13.22 3.53 5.78
N PRO A 155 13.89 2.37 5.93
CA PRO A 155 15.10 2.30 6.75
C PRO A 155 16.19 3.27 6.31
N PHE A 156 16.34 3.51 5.00
CA PHE A 156 17.31 4.48 4.48
C PHE A 156 16.98 5.93 4.89
N ILE A 157 15.71 6.29 5.03
CA ILE A 157 15.27 7.59 5.55
C ILE A 157 15.46 7.68 7.08
N PHE A 158 15.13 6.62 7.80
CA PHE A 158 15.19 6.63 9.26
C PHE A 158 16.61 6.46 9.82
N LEU A 159 17.52 5.82 9.10
CA LEU A 159 18.92 5.67 9.51
C LEU A 159 19.60 7.03 9.79
N PRO A 160 19.65 8.01 8.87
CA PRO A 160 20.25 9.31 9.15
C PRO A 160 19.51 10.07 10.26
N LEU A 161 18.17 9.97 10.32
CA LEU A 161 17.41 10.60 11.40
C LEU A 161 17.77 10.01 12.78
N SER A 162 17.91 8.69 12.86
CA SER A 162 18.36 8.00 14.07
C SER A 162 19.79 8.36 14.46
N LEU A 163 20.69 8.54 13.48
CA LEU A 163 22.04 9.06 13.74
C LEU A 163 22.00 10.49 14.30
N LEU A 164 21.13 11.36 13.77
CA LEU A 164 20.93 12.70 14.36
C LEU A 164 20.46 12.60 15.81
N ILE A 165 19.48 11.74 16.12
CA ILE A 165 19.05 11.54 17.52
C ILE A 165 20.19 11.05 18.41
N TYR A 166 21.07 10.18 17.91
CA TYR A 166 22.23 9.69 18.66
C TYR A 166 23.15 10.83 19.14
N PHE A 167 23.36 11.86 18.31
CA PHE A 167 24.20 13.02 18.61
C PHE A 167 23.52 14.12 19.45
N THR A 168 22.29 13.90 19.92
CA THR A 168 21.62 14.80 20.89
C THR A 168 22.16 14.57 22.32
N PRO A 169 21.96 15.49 23.28
CA PRO A 169 22.31 15.26 24.69
C PRO A 169 21.23 14.47 25.47
N LEU A 170 20.28 13.80 24.80
CA LEU A 170 19.25 13.00 25.45
C LEU A 170 19.82 11.84 26.28
N ALA A 171 19.09 11.45 27.33
CA ALA A 171 19.42 10.26 28.12
C ALA A 171 19.39 8.98 27.26
N SER A 172 20.25 8.01 27.61
CA SER A 172 20.46 6.77 26.83
C SER A 172 19.17 5.99 26.56
N GLY A 173 18.29 5.86 27.56
CA GLY A 173 17.01 5.16 27.39
C GLY A 173 16.09 5.82 26.35
N LYS A 174 15.98 7.17 26.37
CA LYS A 174 15.18 7.92 25.39
C LYS A 174 15.77 7.78 23.99
N LYS A 175 17.09 7.90 23.84
CA LYS A 175 17.77 7.69 22.56
C LYS A 175 17.50 6.30 22.00
N SER A 176 17.67 5.26 22.82
CA SER A 176 17.45 3.88 22.39
C SER A 176 16.03 3.68 21.85
N LEU A 177 15.02 4.20 22.55
CA LEU A 177 13.64 4.12 22.08
C LEU A 177 13.43 4.87 20.76
N LEU A 178 13.84 6.14 20.68
CA LEU A 178 13.64 6.99 19.52
C LEU A 178 14.38 6.50 18.26
N ILE A 179 15.55 5.87 18.45
CA ILE A 179 16.38 5.32 17.39
C ILE A 179 15.80 4.02 16.85
N ASN A 180 15.37 3.10 17.73
CA ASN A 180 15.00 1.74 17.33
C ASN A 180 13.52 1.61 16.96
N ALA A 181 12.64 2.38 17.60
CA ALA A 181 11.18 2.27 17.40
C ALA A 181 10.73 2.37 15.93
N PRO A 182 11.25 3.29 15.08
CA PRO A 182 10.82 3.35 13.69
C PRO A 182 11.07 2.07 12.90
N PHE A 183 12.19 1.38 13.18
CA PHE A 183 12.55 0.13 12.51
C PHE A 183 11.66 -1.04 12.95
N ILE A 184 11.26 -1.06 14.23
CA ILE A 184 10.31 -2.05 14.73
C ILE A 184 8.93 -1.82 14.12
N PHE A 185 8.47 -0.56 14.06
CA PHE A 185 7.15 -0.25 13.53
C PHE A 185 7.01 -0.51 12.03
N ILE A 186 8.05 -0.28 11.21
CA ILE A 186 7.98 -0.65 9.79
C ILE A 186 7.89 -2.17 9.59
N LEU A 187 8.58 -2.94 10.43
CA LEU A 187 8.45 -4.40 10.40
C LEU A 187 7.03 -4.84 10.78
N ILE A 188 6.44 -4.22 11.80
CA ILE A 188 5.05 -4.50 12.18
C ILE A 188 4.11 -4.14 11.03
N ASP A 189 4.25 -2.95 10.45
CA ASP A 189 3.37 -2.48 9.37
C ASP A 189 3.44 -3.40 8.14
N ILE A 190 4.63 -3.57 7.55
CA ILE A 190 4.79 -4.31 6.29
C ILE A 190 4.46 -5.79 6.44
N ASN A 191 4.89 -6.45 7.52
CA ASN A 191 4.52 -7.86 7.73
C ASN A 191 3.00 -8.00 7.90
N SER A 192 2.35 -7.03 8.54
CA SER A 192 0.90 -7.04 8.68
C SER A 192 0.17 -6.87 7.34
N TRP A 193 0.76 -6.19 6.34
CA TRP A 193 0.20 -6.14 4.98
C TRP A 193 0.03 -7.54 4.40
N PHE A 194 1.05 -8.40 4.55
CA PHE A 194 1.01 -9.78 4.07
C PHE A 194 0.06 -10.66 4.89
N LEU A 195 0.07 -10.53 6.22
CA LEU A 195 -0.83 -11.30 7.08
C LEU A 195 -2.31 -10.94 6.85
N THR A 196 -2.58 -9.68 6.51
CA THR A 196 -3.94 -9.18 6.28
C THR A 196 -4.57 -9.76 5.02
N ILE A 197 -3.76 -10.21 4.05
CA ILE A 197 -4.24 -10.96 2.88
C ILE A 197 -5.06 -12.18 3.33
N PHE A 198 -4.64 -12.85 4.40
CA PHE A 198 -5.25 -14.08 4.89
C PHE A 198 -6.28 -13.85 6.00
N ASN A 199 -6.07 -12.84 6.84
CA ASN A 199 -6.95 -12.54 7.97
C ASN A 199 -7.05 -11.04 8.22
N LYS A 200 -8.26 -10.48 8.08
CA LYS A 200 -8.54 -9.06 8.26
C LYS A 200 -8.14 -8.48 9.62
N ASN A 201 -8.07 -9.31 10.67
CA ASN A 201 -7.72 -8.86 12.02
C ASN A 201 -6.32 -8.24 12.10
N PHE A 202 -5.42 -8.58 11.18
CA PHE A 202 -4.09 -7.97 11.12
C PHE A 202 -4.08 -6.52 10.63
N SER A 203 -5.20 -6.01 10.10
CA SER A 203 -5.36 -4.60 9.68
C SER A 203 -5.10 -3.61 10.81
N ILE A 204 -5.33 -4.00 12.07
CA ILE A 204 -5.06 -3.14 13.22
C ILE A 204 -3.56 -2.86 13.38
N PHE A 205 -2.70 -3.83 13.07
CA PHE A 205 -1.26 -3.68 13.16
C PHE A 205 -0.69 -2.82 12.02
N ILE A 206 -1.35 -2.80 10.86
CA ILE A 206 -1.06 -1.83 9.78
C ILE A 206 -1.32 -0.41 10.29
N LEU A 207 -2.49 -0.18 10.89
CA LEU A 207 -2.87 1.12 11.41
C LEU A 207 -1.93 1.59 12.53
N ILE A 208 -1.63 0.72 13.49
CA ILE A 208 -0.75 1.02 14.63
C ILE A 208 0.69 1.19 14.16
N GLY A 209 1.22 0.27 13.34
CA GLY A 209 2.59 0.31 12.85
C GLY A 209 2.87 1.58 12.04
N GLY A 210 2.08 1.83 11.00
CA GLY A 210 2.23 3.04 10.19
C GLY A 210 1.98 4.33 10.98
N GLY A 211 0.97 4.34 11.88
CA GLY A 211 0.64 5.50 12.70
C GLY A 211 1.72 5.85 13.72
N LEU A 212 2.22 4.87 14.48
CA LEU A 212 3.30 5.08 15.44
C LEU A 212 4.63 5.38 14.74
N GLN A 213 4.87 4.82 13.56
CA GLN A 213 6.02 5.18 12.75
C GLN A 213 5.99 6.65 12.28
N ALA A 214 4.84 7.14 11.83
CA ALA A 214 4.68 8.55 11.49
C ALA A 214 4.85 9.44 12.74
N LEU A 215 4.28 9.03 13.88
CA LEU A 215 4.41 9.78 15.12
C LEU A 215 5.87 9.91 15.58
N ILE A 216 6.62 8.81 15.59
CA ILE A 216 8.03 8.82 16.00
C ILE A 216 8.89 9.63 15.03
N PHE A 217 8.56 9.65 13.73
CA PHE A 217 9.22 10.52 12.76
C PHE A 217 9.08 11.99 13.17
N PHE A 218 7.85 12.47 13.43
CA PHE A 218 7.64 13.86 13.80
C PHE A 218 8.28 14.22 15.15
N ILE A 219 8.24 13.31 16.13
CA ILE A 219 8.93 13.51 17.41
C ILE A 219 10.43 13.69 17.17
N ASN A 220 11.06 12.79 16.41
CA ASN A 220 12.49 12.87 16.11
C ASN A 220 12.83 14.13 15.33
N LEU A 221 12.00 14.50 14.36
CA LEU A 221 12.14 15.73 13.58
C LEU A 221 12.17 16.98 14.49
N PHE A 222 11.18 17.14 15.37
CA PHE A 222 11.11 18.29 16.28
C PHE A 222 12.29 18.32 17.25
N ILE A 223 12.70 17.16 17.76
CA ILE A 223 13.89 17.02 18.60
C ILE A 223 15.14 17.49 17.84
N CYS A 224 15.31 17.07 16.57
CA CYS A 224 16.42 17.51 15.75
C CYS A 224 16.43 19.03 15.55
N PHE A 225 15.29 19.65 15.19
CA PHE A 225 15.22 21.11 15.05
C PHE A 225 15.52 21.85 16.36
N TYR A 226 14.98 21.36 17.47
CA TYR A 226 15.25 21.93 18.79
C TYR A 226 16.74 21.90 19.12
N TYR A 227 17.41 20.77 18.93
CA TYR A 227 18.84 20.64 19.24
C TYR A 227 19.77 21.30 18.21
N LEU A 228 19.33 21.54 16.97
CA LEU A 228 20.11 22.29 15.99
C LEU A 228 20.16 23.78 16.32
N TRP A 229 18.99 24.36 16.67
CA TRP A 229 18.80 25.81 16.65
C TRP A 229 18.48 26.45 18.00
N ILE A 230 17.81 25.75 18.89
CA ILE A 230 17.26 26.33 20.13
C ILE A 230 18.14 25.99 21.33
N TYR A 231 18.56 24.72 21.43
CA TYR A 231 19.35 24.25 22.55
C TYR A 231 20.75 24.88 22.56
N LYS A 232 21.14 25.45 23.70
CA LYS A 232 22.49 25.92 23.98
C LYS A 232 23.06 25.05 25.11
N ASP A 233 24.29 24.58 24.95
CA ASP A 233 25.00 23.95 26.08
C ASP A 233 25.10 25.00 27.20
N LYS A 234 24.78 24.59 28.43
CA LYS A 234 25.04 25.41 29.61
C LYS A 234 26.53 25.44 29.91
#